data_AF-A0A149PBN2-F1
#
_entry.id   AF-A0A149PBN2-F1
#
_cell.length_a   1.000
_cell.length_b   1.000
_cell.length_c   1.000
_cell.angle_alpha   90.00
_cell.angle_beta   90.00
_cell.angle_gamma   90.00
#
_symmetry.space_group_name_H-M   'P 1'
#
loop_
_entity.id
_entity.type
_entity.pdbx_description
1 polymer ?
#
loop_
_entity_poly.entity_id
_entity_poly.type
_entity_poly.pdbx_seq_one_letter_code
_entity_poly.pdbx_strand_id
1 'polypeptide(L)' 'MNHTPNRRTFLESAFAYTRARQPTPQLTANLCADFAQMMADDFDGPVQLMLPIGLRVVREPVRARRA' A
#
# COMPACT_ATOMS: atom_id res chain seq x y z
N MET A 1 -7.92 -4.78 -18.35
CA MET A 1 -6.84 -4.51 -17.40
C MET A 1 -7.04 -3.12 -16.80
N ASN A 2 -7.77 -3.02 -15.70
CA ASN A 2 -8.04 -1.76 -14.99
C ASN A 2 -7.03 -1.62 -13.85
N HIS A 3 -5.79 -1.20 -14.16
CA HIS A 3 -4.70 -0.99 -13.18
C HIS A 3 -4.88 0.27 -12.30
N THR A 4 -6.08 0.83 -12.24
CA THR A 4 -6.25 2.26 -11.95
C THR A 4 -6.64 2.62 -10.52
N PRO A 5 -7.46 1.86 -9.75
CA PRO A 5 -7.99 2.41 -8.50
C PRO A 5 -6.91 2.62 -7.44
N ASN A 6 -6.05 1.61 -7.18
CA ASN A 6 -5.08 1.69 -6.09
C ASN A 6 -3.74 2.32 -6.49
N ARG A 7 -3.44 2.41 -7.79
CA ARG A 7 -2.25 3.11 -8.29
C ARG A 7 -2.30 4.61 -8.00
N ARG A 8 -3.47 5.23 -8.18
CA ARG A 8 -3.65 6.67 -7.89
C ARG A 8 -3.45 6.95 -6.40
N THR A 9 -4.08 6.16 -5.53
CA THR A 9 -3.94 6.27 -4.08
C THR A 9 -2.49 6.09 -3.64
N PHE A 10 -1.79 5.09 -4.18
CA PHE A 10 -0.37 4.91 -3.90
C PHE A 10 0.48 6.13 -4.32
N LEU A 11 0.23 6.70 -5.51
CA LEU A 11 0.98 7.87 -5.98
C LEU A 11 0.71 9.12 -5.13
N GLU A 12 -0.52 9.34 -4.71
CA GLU A 12 -0.88 10.44 -3.80
C GLU A 12 -0.18 10.29 -2.44
N SER A 13 -0.16 9.08 -1.87
CA SER A 13 0.56 8.77 -0.64
C SER A 13 2.08 8.90 -0.79
N ALA A 14 2.65 8.46 -1.92
CA ALA A 14 4.08 8.59 -2.20
C ALA A 14 4.50 10.07 -2.35
N PHE A 15 3.65 10.87 -2.97
CA PHE A 15 3.86 12.32 -3.08
C PHE A 15 3.83 13.01 -1.71
N ALA A 16 2.88 12.65 -0.85
CA ALA A 16 2.81 13.16 0.51
C ALA A 16 4.04 12.75 1.34
N TYR A 17 4.47 11.49 1.23
CA TYR A 17 5.67 10.97 1.90
C TYR A 17 6.94 11.70 1.47
N THR A 18 7.15 11.88 0.16
CA THR A 18 8.36 12.54 -0.38
C THR A 18 8.45 14.03 -0.07
N ARG A 19 7.31 14.71 0.13
CA ARG A 19 7.28 16.12 0.55
C ARG A 19 7.43 16.31 2.06
N ALA A 20 7.24 15.27 2.86
CA ALA A 20 7.35 15.38 4.30
C ALA A 20 8.83 15.51 4.71
N ARG A 21 9.19 16.64 5.34
CA ARG A 21 10.55 16.83 5.92
C ARG A 21 10.89 15.77 6.97
N GLN A 22 9.89 15.33 7.73
CA GLN A 22 9.96 14.21 8.66
C GLN A 22 8.67 13.40 8.51
N PRO A 23 8.69 12.27 7.77
CA PRO A 23 7.52 11.41 7.63
C PRO A 23 7.10 10.87 9.00
N THR A 24 5.81 11.01 9.32
CA THR A 24 5.29 10.41 10.55
C THR A 24 5.20 8.88 10.39
N PRO A 25 5.19 8.12 11.51
CA PRO A 25 4.96 6.68 11.47
C PRO A 25 3.64 6.32 10.75
N GLN A 26 2.59 7.12 10.95
CA GLN A 26 1.29 6.94 10.28
C GLN A 26 1.41 7.14 8.77
N LEU A 27 2.11 8.18 8.31
CA LEU A 27 2.30 8.44 6.88
C LEU A 27 3.09 7.31 6.21
N THR A 28 4.13 6.81 6.89
CA THR A 28 4.93 5.66 6.43
C THR A 28 4.08 4.39 6.35
N ALA A 29 3.30 4.10 7.38
CA ALA A 29 2.41 2.95 7.42
C ALA A 29 1.35 3.00 6.30
N ASN A 30 0.77 4.18 6.05
CA ASN A 30 -0.20 4.38 4.98
C ASN A 30 0.42 4.15 3.60
N LEU A 31 1.60 4.70 3.34
CA LEU A 31 2.32 4.47 2.08
C LEU A 31 2.56 2.97 1.84
N CYS A 32 3.04 2.26 2.86
CA CYS A 32 3.30 0.83 2.75
C CYS A 32 2.01 0.02 2.59
N ALA A 33 0.93 0.41 3.27
CA ALA A 33 -0.37 -0.20 3.12
C ALA A 33 -0.97 -0.02 1.72
N ASP A 34 -0.81 1.15 1.12
CA ASP A 34 -1.28 1.45 -0.24
C ASP A 34 -0.45 0.71 -1.29
N PHE A 35 0.88 0.64 -1.09
CA PHE A 35 1.77 -0.15 -1.94
C PHE A 35 1.41 -1.64 -1.90
N ALA A 36 1.24 -2.21 -0.71
CA ALA A 36 0.84 -3.60 -0.55
C ALA A 36 -0.51 -3.89 -1.21
N GLN A 37 -1.46 -2.96 -1.14
CA GLN A 37 -2.78 -3.12 -1.76
C GLN A 37 -2.70 -3.08 -3.28
N MET A 38 -1.92 -2.15 -3.85
CA MET A 38 -1.67 -2.07 -5.29
C MET A 38 -1.03 -3.37 -5.81
N MET A 39 0.00 -3.86 -5.11
CA MET A 39 0.68 -5.10 -5.47
C MET A 39 -0.25 -6.31 -5.32
N ALA A 40 -1.03 -6.40 -4.24
CA ALA A 40 -1.95 -7.52 -4.03
C ALA A 40 -2.99 -7.63 -5.15
N ASP A 41 -3.50 -6.49 -5.62
CA ASP A 41 -4.42 -6.44 -6.75
C ASP A 41 -3.76 -6.78 -8.09
N ASP A 42 -2.51 -6.32 -8.32
CA ASP A 42 -1.78 -6.61 -9.56
C ASP A 42 -1.34 -8.09 -9.64
N PHE A 43 -0.98 -8.71 -8.51
CA PHE A 43 -0.60 -10.13 -8.43
C PHE A 43 -1.78 -11.09 -8.26
N ASP A 44 -3.00 -10.57 -8.03
CA ASP A 44 -4.19 -11.33 -7.65
C ASP A 44 -3.92 -12.32 -6.49
N GLY A 45 -3.14 -11.85 -5.50
CA GLY A 45 -2.67 -12.68 -4.38
C GLY A 45 -2.24 -11.85 -3.17
N PRO A 46 -2.12 -12.49 -1.99
CA PRO A 46 -1.76 -11.78 -0.77
C PRO A 46 -0.32 -11.23 -0.84
N VAL A 47 -0.15 -9.97 -0.45
CA VAL A 47 1.16 -9.31 -0.36
C VAL A 47 1.45 -8.94 1.09
N GLN A 48 2.66 -9.28 1.52
CA GLN A 48 3.16 -8.97 2.86
C GLN A 48 4.37 -8.05 2.78
N LEU A 49 4.36 -7.00 3.60
CA LEU A 49 5.49 -6.11 3.83
C LEU A 49 5.91 -6.20 5.30
N MET A 50 7.22 -6.21 5.53
CA MET A 50 7.80 -6.12 6.86
C MET A 50 8.50 -4.78 7.02
N LEU A 51 8.03 -3.98 7.98
CA LEU A 51 8.62 -2.69 8.29
C LEU A 51 9.75 -2.85 9.32
N PRO A 52 10.76 -1.97 9.32
CA PRO A 52 11.92 -2.06 10.20
C PRO A 52 11.59 -2.08 11.70
N ILE A 53 10.41 -1.61 12.08
CA ILE A 53 9.91 -1.55 13.46
C ILE A 53 9.13 -2.79 13.89
N GLY A 54 9.29 -3.91 13.17
CA GLY A 54 8.59 -5.16 13.46
C GLY A 54 7.10 -5.15 13.10
N LEU A 55 6.61 -4.10 12.45
CA LEU A 55 5.24 -4.05 11.95
C LEU A 55 5.12 -4.85 10.65
N ARG A 56 4.10 -5.69 10.59
CA ARG A 56 3.75 -6.49 9.42
C ARG A 56 2.47 -5.94 8.79
N VAL A 57 2.54 -5.60 7.51
CA VAL A 57 1.38 -5.19 6.72
C VAL A 57 1.04 -6.32 5.77
N VAL A 58 -0.20 -6.81 5.84
CA VAL A 58 -0.72 -7.84 4.93
C VAL A 58 -1.94 -7.28 4.20
N ARG A 59 -1.91 -7.36 2.87
CA ARG A 59 -3.04 -6.97 2.01
C ARG A 59 -3.43 -8.14 1.12
N GLU A 60 -4.73 -8.29 0.96
CA GLU A 60 -5.34 -9.24 0.03
C GLU A 60 -5.94 -8.45 -1.13
N PRO A 61 -6.06 -9.06 -2.32
CA PRO A 61 -6.69 -8.39 -3.45
C PRO A 61 -8.12 -7.99 -3.10
N VAL A 62 -8.55 -6.79 -3.53
CA VAL A 62 -9.91 -6.27 -3.27
C VAL A 62 -10.98 -7.22 -3.80
N ARG A 63 -10.68 -7.95 -4.88
CA ARG A 63 -11.58 -8.94 -5.46
C ARG A 63 -11.77 -10.17 -4.56
N ALA A 64 -10.72 -10.63 -3.87
CA ALA A 64 -10.81 -11.76 -2.94
C ALA A 64 -11.64 -11.42 -1.69
N ARG A 65 -11.66 -10.16 -1.26
CA ARG A 65 -12.51 -9.71 -0.13
C ARG A 65 -14.01 -9.68 -0.43
N ARG A 66 -14.41 -9.80 -1.70
CA ARG A 66 -15.82 -9.75 -2.13
C ARG A 66 -16.43 -11.12 -2.43
N ALA A 67 -15.63 -12.18 -2.38
CA ALA A 67 -16.05 -13.57 -2.54
C ALA A 67 -16.36 -14.22 -1.19
#